data_AF-A0A2R7K0Y3-F1
#
_entry.id   AF-A0A2R7K0Y3-F1
#
_cell.length_a   1.000
_cell.length_b   1.000
_cell.length_c   1.000
_cell.angle_alpha   90.00
_cell.angle_beta   90.00
_cell.angle_gamma   90.00
#
_symmetry.space_group_name_H-M   'P 1'
#
loop_
_entity.id
_entity.type
_entity.pdbx_description
1 polymer ?
#
loop_
_entity_poly.entity_id
_entity_poly.type
_entity_poly.pdbx_seq_one_letter_code
_entity_poly.pdbx_strand_id
1 'polypeptide(L)'
;MWANILRRALVAARIIRRPGLVGRVMDRHPNPEELPPGMLVIVKDGEIEKWACLRCPGGCGEKLMLSLNKARRPRWGVKLDWLRRPNVTPSINQMNACRCHFWIKGGAVEWCKDSGRPN
;
A
#
# COMPACT_ATOMS: atom_id res chain seq x y z
N MET A 1 10.53 -8.91 -13.31
CA MET A 1 11.13 -7.87 -14.17
C MET A 1 10.13 -7.30 -15.17
N TRP A 2 9.42 -8.14 -15.94
CA TRP A 2 8.46 -7.75 -16.98
C TRP A 2 7.32 -6.81 -16.54
N ALA A 3 6.66 -7.08 -15.42
CA ALA A 3 5.55 -6.26 -14.93
C ALA A 3 5.92 -4.77 -14.73
N ASN A 4 7.16 -4.47 -14.35
CA ASN A 4 7.61 -3.08 -14.19
C ASN A 4 7.78 -2.38 -15.54
N ILE A 5 8.40 -3.05 -16.51
CA ILE A 5 8.61 -2.52 -17.86
C ILE A 5 7.26 -2.30 -18.53
N LEU A 6 6.39 -3.32 -18.50
CA LEU A 6 5.06 -3.24 -19.10
C LEU A 6 4.21 -2.14 -18.46
N ARG A 7 4.14 -2.07 -17.12
CA ARG A 7 3.43 -0.99 -16.45
C ARG A 7 3.95 0.39 -16.86
N ARG A 8 5.27 0.58 -16.92
CA ARG A 8 5.87 1.86 -17.34
C ARG A 8 5.50 2.20 -18.78
N ALA A 9 5.53 1.22 -19.70
CA ALA A 9 5.11 1.40 -21.08
C ALA A 9 3.62 1.78 -21.19
N LEU A 10 2.73 1.10 -20.46
CA LEU A 10 1.30 1.39 -20.43
C LEU A 10 1.01 2.80 -19.86
N VAL A 11 1.78 3.25 -18.86
CA VAL A 11 1.68 4.63 -18.34
C VAL A 11 2.16 5.64 -19.39
N ALA A 12 3.30 5.39 -20.04
CA ALA A 12 3.86 6.27 -21.07
C ALA A 12 2.92 6.41 -22.28
N ALA A 13 2.30 5.31 -22.69
CA ALA A 13 1.29 5.26 -23.74
C ALA A 13 -0.09 5.80 -23.30
N ARG A 14 -0.24 6.27 -22.05
CA ARG A 14 -1.49 6.76 -21.45
C ARG A 14 -2.65 5.74 -21.45
N ILE A 15 -2.35 4.45 -21.56
CA ILE A 15 -3.34 3.36 -21.48
C ILE A 15 -3.84 3.19 -20.04
N ILE A 16 -2.95 3.39 -19.05
CA ILE A 16 -3.31 3.40 -17.64
C ILE A 16 -2.81 4.67 -16.96
N ARG A 17 -3.51 5.10 -15.90
CA ARG A 17 -3.01 6.15 -15.00
C ARG A 17 -1.79 5.63 -14.23
N ARG A 18 -0.85 6.53 -13.93
CA ARG A 18 0.28 6.22 -13.04
C ARG A 18 -0.26 5.83 -11.66
N PRO A 19 0.03 4.62 -11.15
CA PRO A 19 -0.44 4.23 -9.83
C PRO A 19 0.26 5.06 -8.76
N GLY A 20 -0.47 5.38 -7.69
CA GLY A 20 0.08 6.06 -6.51
C GLY A 20 0.96 5.13 -5.66
N LEU A 21 0.70 3.81 -5.71
CA LEU A 21 1.43 2.78 -4.98
C LEU A 21 1.80 1.61 -5.89
N VAL A 22 3.00 1.06 -5.67
CA VAL A 22 3.48 -0.17 -6.29
C VAL A 22 3.87 -1.19 -5.23
N GLY A 23 3.43 -2.43 -5.41
CA GLY A 23 3.68 -3.55 -4.53
C GLY A 23 5.05 -4.20 -4.73
N ARG A 24 5.72 -4.51 -3.62
CA ARG A 24 6.86 -5.43 -3.52
C ARG A 24 6.60 -6.48 -2.45
N VAL A 25 7.33 -7.58 -2.51
CA VAL A 25 7.26 -8.66 -1.53
C VAL A 25 8.65 -8.88 -0.98
N MET A 26 8.76 -9.00 0.34
CA MET A 26 10.01 -9.22 1.08
C MET A 26 9.79 -10.29 2.16
N ASP A 27 10.86 -10.96 2.54
CA ASP A 27 10.89 -11.96 3.62
C ASP A 27 11.07 -11.37 5.02
N ARG A 28 11.56 -10.13 5.07
CA ARG A 28 11.83 -9.37 6.30
C ARG A 28 11.20 -7.98 6.24
N HIS A 29 11.20 -7.29 7.38
CA HIS A 29 10.76 -5.90 7.45
C HIS A 29 11.66 -4.99 6.61
N PRO A 30 11.07 -4.04 5.84
CA PRO A 30 11.87 -3.12 5.05
C PRO A 30 12.53 -2.07 5.93
N ASN A 31 13.79 -1.76 5.60
CA ASN A 31 14.50 -0.60 6.12
C ASN A 31 13.91 0.70 5.52
N PRO A 32 14.20 1.89 6.08
CA PRO A 32 13.65 3.15 5.58
C PRO A 32 13.89 3.40 4.09
N GLU A 33 15.06 3.04 3.57
CA GLU A 33 15.43 3.18 2.14
C GLU A 33 14.67 2.21 1.22
N GLU A 34 14.26 1.06 1.76
CA GLU A 34 13.49 0.04 1.04
C GLU A 34 11.97 0.33 1.08
N LEU A 35 11.56 1.38 1.78
CA LEU A 35 10.18 1.83 1.91
C LEU A 35 10.00 3.32 1.51
N PRO A 36 10.34 3.69 0.26
CA PRO A 36 10.11 5.06 -0.22
C PRO A 36 8.61 5.35 -0.39
N PRO A 37 8.21 6.63 -0.43
CA PRO A 37 6.86 7.02 -0.82
C PRO A 37 6.44 6.39 -2.16
N GLY A 38 5.18 5.96 -2.25
CA GLY A 38 4.66 5.28 -3.44
C GLY A 38 4.98 3.77 -3.51
N MET A 39 5.51 3.18 -2.43
CA MET A 39 5.74 1.75 -2.31
C MET A 39 4.90 1.12 -1.20
N LEU A 40 4.38 -0.07 -1.48
CA LEU A 40 3.81 -0.97 -0.48
C LEU A 40 4.62 -2.26 -0.47
N VAL A 41 5.17 -2.64 0.68
CA VAL A 41 5.93 -3.87 0.87
C VAL A 41 5.08 -4.86 1.64
N ILE A 42 4.84 -6.03 1.05
CA ILE A 42 4.24 -7.18 1.73
C ILE A 42 5.36 -8.01 2.34
N VAL A 43 5.39 -8.08 3.66
CA VAL A 43 6.33 -8.94 4.41
C VAL A 43 5.67 -10.30 4.58
N LYS A 44 6.27 -11.34 4.00
CA LYS A 44 5.79 -12.71 4.09
C LYS A 44 6.91 -13.68 4.45
N ASP A 45 6.58 -14.75 5.15
CA ASP A 45 7.52 -15.83 5.47
C ASP A 45 6.94 -17.13 4.92
N GLY A 46 7.54 -17.64 3.84
CA GLY A 46 6.91 -18.65 2.99
C GLY A 46 5.56 -18.18 2.43
N GLU A 47 4.50 -18.88 2.82
CA GLU A 47 3.10 -18.60 2.47
C GLU A 47 2.38 -17.72 3.51
N ILE A 48 3.05 -17.38 4.62
CA ILE A 48 2.44 -16.62 5.71
C ILE A 48 2.68 -15.12 5.50
N GLU A 49 1.63 -14.39 5.12
CA GLU A 49 1.64 -12.93 5.09
C GLU A 49 1.59 -12.35 6.50
N LYS A 50 2.59 -11.53 6.87
CA LYS A 50 2.74 -10.94 8.21
C LYS A 50 2.30 -9.47 8.23
N TRP A 51 2.85 -8.67 7.33
CA TRP A 51 2.66 -7.20 7.34
C TRP A 51 2.52 -6.63 5.93
N ALA A 52 1.75 -5.56 5.80
CA ALA A 52 1.86 -4.63 4.69
C ALA A 52 2.39 -3.29 5.19
N CYS A 53 3.58 -2.93 4.73
CA CYS A 53 4.28 -1.71 5.11
C CYS A 53 4.18 -0.68 3.99
N LEU A 54 3.93 0.58 4.33
CA LEU A 54 3.94 1.71 3.40
C LEU A 54 4.20 3.02 4.13
N ARG A 55 4.62 4.06 3.42
CA ARG A 55 4.61 5.43 3.95
C ARG A 55 3.23 6.04 3.79
N CYS A 56 2.78 6.78 4.81
CA CYS A 56 1.49 7.45 4.77
C CYS A 56 1.39 8.38 3.54
N PRO A 57 0.38 8.19 2.66
CA PRO A 57 0.21 9.04 1.48
C PRO A 57 -0.30 10.45 1.81
N GLY A 58 -0.72 10.70 3.07
CA GLY A 58 -1.22 12.00 3.54
C GLY A 58 -0.13 13.04 3.84
N GLY A 59 1.14 12.72 3.56
CA GLY A 59 2.25 13.68 3.65
C GLY A 59 2.96 13.75 5.02
N CYS A 60 2.46 13.08 6.06
CA CYS A 60 3.13 13.08 7.38
C CYS A 60 4.41 12.23 7.45
N GLY A 61 4.69 11.40 6.43
CA GLY A 61 5.88 10.56 6.38
C GLY A 61 5.87 9.32 7.30
N GLU A 62 4.82 9.14 8.10
CA GLU A 62 4.71 8.03 9.05
C GLU A 62 4.77 6.66 8.35
N LYS A 63 5.43 5.68 8.99
CA LYS A 63 5.45 4.30 8.51
C LYS A 63 4.19 3.59 8.98
N LEU A 64 3.32 3.23 8.05
CA LEU A 64 2.15 2.42 8.32
C LEU A 64 2.53 0.94 8.25
N MET A 65 2.20 0.18 9.29
CA MET A 65 2.38 -1.28 9.35
C MET A 65 1.03 -1.94 9.58
N LEU A 66 0.45 -2.49 8.52
CA LEU A 66 -0.85 -3.13 8.55
C LEU A 66 -0.67 -4.62 8.82
N SER A 67 -1.27 -5.13 9.90
CA SER A 67 -1.25 -6.56 10.21
C SER A 67 -2.05 -7.34 9.16
N LEU A 68 -1.42 -8.36 8.55
CA LEU A 68 -2.07 -9.29 7.62
C LEU A 68 -2.52 -10.59 8.32
N ASN A 69 -2.26 -10.69 9.62
CA ASN A 69 -2.61 -11.85 10.41
C ASN A 69 -4.15 -11.98 10.52
N LYS A 70 -4.68 -13.09 10.00
CA LYS A 70 -6.12 -13.38 10.00
C LYS A 70 -6.71 -13.56 11.41
N ALA A 71 -5.90 -13.90 12.41
CA ALA A 71 -6.32 -14.17 13.78
C ALA A 71 -6.41 -12.92 14.69
N ARG A 72 -5.89 -11.77 14.26
CA ARG A 72 -5.89 -10.53 15.07
C ARG A 72 -6.73 -9.43 14.41
N ARG A 73 -7.13 -8.42 15.18
CA ARG A 73 -7.79 -7.21 14.69
C ARG A 73 -7.04 -5.97 15.21
N PRO A 74 -7.00 -4.86 14.45
CA PRO A 74 -7.44 -4.73 13.06
C PRO A 74 -6.58 -5.59 12.11
N ARG A 75 -7.18 -6.05 11.01
CA ARG A 75 -6.52 -6.89 9.99
C ARG A 75 -6.82 -6.37 8.61
N TRP A 76 -5.83 -6.51 7.73
CA TRP A 76 -5.96 -6.20 6.33
C TRP A 76 -5.64 -7.43 5.49
N GLY A 77 -6.22 -7.49 4.30
CA GLY A 77 -5.80 -8.34 3.21
C GLY A 77 -5.17 -7.47 2.13
N VAL A 78 -4.10 -7.97 1.51
CA VAL A 78 -3.47 -7.30 0.38
C VAL A 78 -3.38 -8.26 -0.79
N LYS A 79 -3.70 -7.78 -1.98
CA LYS A 79 -3.50 -8.52 -3.24
C LYS A 79 -2.76 -7.65 -4.23
N LEU A 80 -1.74 -8.20 -4.87
CA LEU A 80 -1.08 -7.55 -6.00
C LEU A 80 -1.71 -8.08 -7.29
N ASP A 81 -2.04 -7.18 -8.21
CA ASP A 81 -2.34 -7.60 -9.57
C ASP A 81 -1.08 -7.92 -10.38
N TRP A 82 -1.26 -8.37 -11.62
CA TRP A 82 -0.20 -8.72 -12.55
C TRP A 82 0.73 -7.54 -12.92
N LEU A 83 0.29 -6.29 -12.72
CA LEU A 83 1.10 -5.07 -12.88
C LEU A 83 1.76 -4.62 -11.57
N ARG A 84 1.71 -5.45 -10.52
CA ARG A 84 2.21 -5.18 -9.17
C ARG A 84 1.53 -3.98 -8.51
N ARG A 85 0.26 -3.75 -8.81
CA ARG A 85 -0.53 -2.70 -8.17
C ARG A 85 -1.30 -3.30 -6.98
N PRO A 86 -1.17 -2.73 -5.76
CA PRO A 86 -1.82 -3.28 -4.58
C PRO A 86 -3.31 -2.96 -4.53
N ASN A 87 -4.07 -3.89 -3.95
CA ASN A 87 -5.42 -3.71 -3.45
C ASN A 87 -5.41 -4.05 -1.97
N VAL A 88 -5.87 -3.16 -1.11
CA VAL A 88 -5.88 -3.34 0.35
C VAL A 88 -7.32 -3.28 0.86
N THR A 89 -7.71 -4.26 1.65
CA THR A 89 -9.05 -4.33 2.27
C THR A 89 -8.95 -4.72 3.74
N PRO A 90 -9.70 -4.10 4.67
CA PRO A 90 -10.59 -2.94 4.49
C PRO A 90 -9.79 -1.64 4.25
N SER A 91 -10.47 -0.49 4.34
CA SER A 91 -9.81 0.82 4.34
C SER A 91 -8.80 0.94 5.49
N ILE A 92 -7.89 1.89 5.36
CA ILE A 92 -6.90 2.24 6.37
C ILE A 92 -7.37 3.54 7.00
N ASN A 93 -7.64 3.52 8.30
CA ASN A 93 -8.02 4.70 9.08
C ASN A 93 -6.98 4.91 10.19
N GLN A 94 -6.14 5.93 10.05
CA GLN A 94 -5.16 6.30 11.06
C GLN A 94 -5.62 7.52 11.81
N MET A 95 -5.71 7.40 13.13
CA MET A 95 -6.14 8.47 14.04
C MET A 95 -4.97 9.30 14.59
N ASN A 96 -3.79 9.21 13.97
CA ASN A 96 -2.62 10.01 14.36
C ASN A 96 -2.74 11.46 13.84
N ALA A 97 -1.66 12.24 13.91
CA ALA A 97 -1.66 13.66 13.55
C ALA A 97 -2.23 13.97 12.14
N CYS A 98 -2.09 13.05 11.17
CA CYS A 98 -2.58 13.27 9.80
C CYS A 98 -4.03 12.82 9.56
N ARG A 99 -4.64 12.09 10.51
CA ARG A 99 -6.04 11.62 10.47
C ARG A 99 -6.46 11.07 9.10
N CYS A 100 -5.62 10.23 8.50
CA CYS A 100 -5.80 9.80 7.11
C CYS A 100 -6.75 8.59 7.03
N HIS A 101 -7.78 8.67 6.18
CA HIS A 101 -8.70 7.56 5.94
C HIS A 101 -8.84 7.28 4.44
N PHE A 102 -8.32 6.14 3.97
CA PHE A 102 -8.29 5.87 2.54
C PHE A 102 -8.39 4.39 2.20
N TRP A 103 -8.79 4.14 0.96
CA TRP A 103 -8.69 2.85 0.28
C TRP A 103 -7.47 2.80 -0.62
N ILE A 104 -6.96 1.59 -0.85
CA ILE A 104 -5.99 1.33 -1.91
C ILE A 104 -6.60 0.33 -2.87
N LYS A 105 -6.81 0.74 -4.12
CA LYS A 105 -7.39 -0.11 -5.19
C LYS A 105 -6.59 0.04 -6.46
N GLY A 106 -6.09 -1.06 -7.01
CA GLY A 106 -5.25 -1.04 -8.21
C GLY A 106 -4.08 -0.06 -8.11
N GLY A 107 -3.51 0.11 -6.91
CA GLY A 107 -2.44 1.06 -6.64
C GLY A 107 -2.84 2.53 -6.58
N ALA A 108 -4.12 2.88 -6.75
CA ALA A 108 -4.64 4.22 -6.47
C ALA A 108 -4.95 4.38 -4.99
N VAL A 109 -4.71 5.57 -4.44
CA VAL A 109 -5.15 5.97 -3.10
C VAL A 109 -6.46 6.73 -3.26
N GLU A 110 -7.55 6.19 -2.72
CA GLU A 110 -8.88 6.79 -2.76
C GLU A 110 -9.27 7.27 -1.36
N TRP A 111 -9.33 8.59 -1.18
CA TRP A 111 -9.60 9.23 0.10
C TRP A 111 -11.09 9.14 0.50
N CYS A 112 -11.34 8.78 1.75
CA CYS A 112 -12.67 8.85 2.36
C CYS A 112 -12.99 10.29 2.77
N LYS A 113 -14.28 10.65 2.78
CA LYS A 113 -14.78 12.03 3.02
C LYS A 113 -14.41 12.60 4.40
N ASP A 114 -14.17 11.72 5.37
CA ASP A 114 -13.80 12.02 6.75
C ASP A 114 -12.29 12.20 6.96
N SER A 115 -11.46 11.96 5.93
CA SER A 115 -10.01 12.17 6.00
C SER A 115 -9.63 13.59 6.44
N GLY A 116 -8.68 13.69 7.36
CA GLY A 116 -8.15 14.95 7.88
C GLY A 116 -9.04 15.65 8.90
N ARG A 117 -10.31 15.23 9.05
CA ARG A 117 -11.26 15.82 9.99
C ARG A 117 -10.98 15.35 11.42
N PRO A 118 -11.07 16.22 12.44
CA PRO A 118 -11.21 15.76 13.82
C PRO A 118 -12.56 15.05 13.98
N ASN A 119 -12.57 13.95 14.73
CA ASN A 119 -13.81 13.28 15.15
C ASN A 119 -14.62 14.15 16.11
#